data_AF-A0A495TSM1-F1
#
_entry.id   AF-A0A495TSM1-F1
#
_cell.length_a   1.000
_cell.length_b   1.000
_cell.length_c   1.000
_cell.angle_alpha   90.00
_cell.angle_beta   90.00
_cell.angle_gamma   90.00
#
_symmetry.space_group_name_H-M   'P 1'
#
loop_
_entity.id
_entity.type
_entity.pdbx_description
1 polymer ?
#
loop_
_entity_poly.entity_id
_entity_poly.type
_entity_poly.pdbx_seq_one_letter_code
_entity_poly.pdbx_strand_id
1 'polypeptide(L)'
;MKTRAITYVQCPCGHAGSIIESFGDESTSGGWYLSCLRDLSHGGNYDGLDPLFADTTPACPMCGRSLSPEHVVERGERLPATLT
;
A
#
# COMPACT_ATOMS: atom_id res chain seq x y z
N MET A 1 -11.11 4.01 16.06
CA MET A 1 -11.39 4.34 14.65
C MET A 1 -10.57 3.44 13.72
N LYS A 2 -11.06 3.13 12.50
CA LYS A 2 -10.28 2.42 11.47
C LYS A 2 -9.89 3.41 10.39
N THR A 3 -8.61 3.74 10.30
CA THR A 3 -8.08 4.62 9.24
C THR A 3 -7.61 3.76 8.08
N ARG A 4 -7.80 4.23 6.85
CA ARG A 4 -7.26 3.57 5.65
C ARG A 4 -6.43 4.56 4.86
N ALA A 5 -5.19 4.22 4.55
CA ALA A 5 -4.39 4.92 3.56
C ALA A 5 -4.31 4.08 2.29
N ILE A 6 -4.31 4.73 1.13
CA ILE A 6 -4.20 4.08 -0.17
C ILE A 6 -3.06 4.75 -0.93
N THR A 7 -2.09 3.94 -1.35
CA THR A 7 -0.99 4.36 -2.21
C THR A 7 -1.22 3.78 -3.60
N TYR A 8 -1.47 4.63 -4.59
CA TYR A 8 -1.63 4.24 -5.98
C TYR A 8 -0.27 4.22 -6.68
N VAL A 9 0.00 3.12 -7.38
CA VAL A 9 1.25 2.91 -8.11
C VAL A 9 0.99 2.58 -9.58
N GLN A 10 1.84 3.09 -10.45
CA GLN A 10 1.78 2.82 -11.88
C GLN A 10 3.12 2.24 -12.36
N CYS A 11 3.04 1.04 -12.92
CA CYS A 11 4.17 0.40 -13.56
C CYS A 11 4.46 1.07 -14.91
N PRO A 12 5.73 1.20 -15.34
CA PRO A 12 6.06 1.77 -16.64
C PRO A 12 5.54 0.97 -17.85
N CYS A 13 5.08 -0.27 -17.63
CA CYS A 13 4.41 -1.07 -18.65
C CYS A 13 2.94 -0.66 -18.88
N GLY A 14 2.44 0.32 -18.11
CA GLY A 14 1.06 0.82 -18.19
C GLY A 14 0.09 0.21 -17.17
N HIS A 15 0.47 -0.90 -16.52
CA HIS A 15 -0.36 -1.50 -15.46
C HIS A 15 -0.39 -0.64 -14.20
N ALA A 16 -1.54 -0.52 -13.56
CA ALA A 16 -1.71 0.22 -12.31
C ALA A 16 -2.33 -0.65 -11.22
N GLY A 17 -2.01 -0.34 -9.98
CA GLY A 17 -2.57 -1.01 -8.80
C GLY A 17 -2.43 -0.13 -7.56
N SER A 18 -2.76 -0.69 -6.39
CA SER A 18 -2.65 0.07 -5.14
C SER A 18 -2.23 -0.79 -3.96
N ILE A 19 -1.60 -0.13 -3.01
CA ILE A 19 -1.26 -0.65 -1.69
C ILE A 19 -2.24 -0.02 -0.70
N ILE A 20 -2.97 -0.84 0.05
CA ILE A 20 -3.99 -0.40 0.99
C ILE A 20 -3.49 -0.70 2.39
N GLU A 21 -3.27 0.35 3.18
CA GLU A 21 -2.91 0.26 4.59
C GLU A 21 -4.18 0.44 5.44
N SER A 22 -4.31 -0.37 6.48
CA SER A 22 -5.39 -0.30 7.46
C SER A 22 -4.80 -0.27 8.87
N PHE A 23 -5.22 0.73 9.63
CA PHE A 23 -4.75 0.98 10.99
C PHE A 23 -5.91 0.85 11.96
N GLY A 24 -5.73 0.06 13.02
CA GLY A 24 -6.60 0.02 14.19
C GLY A 24 -6.25 1.09 15.21
N ASP A 25 -7.24 1.55 15.98
CA ASP A 25 -7.04 2.50 17.06
C ASP A 25 -6.15 1.91 18.17
N GLU A 26 -5.17 2.67 18.64
CA GLU A 26 -4.31 2.27 19.76
C GLU A 26 -5.07 2.25 21.11
N SER A 27 -6.24 2.88 21.19
CA SER A 27 -7.03 2.99 22.42
C SER A 27 -7.73 1.70 22.84
N THR A 28 -7.66 0.63 22.04
CA THR A 28 -8.22 -0.68 22.41
C THR A 28 -7.19 -1.77 22.15
N SER A 29 -6.38 -2.07 23.18
CA SER A 29 -5.55 -3.27 23.28
C SER A 29 -4.64 -3.56 22.08
N GLY A 30 -3.55 -2.79 21.94
CA GLY A 30 -2.42 -3.13 21.05
C GLY A 30 -2.74 -2.90 19.57
N GLY A 31 -2.66 -1.62 19.15
CA GLY A 31 -2.94 -1.18 17.78
C GLY A 31 -2.40 -2.16 16.71
N TRP A 32 -3.22 -2.44 15.71
CA TRP A 32 -2.88 -3.36 14.64
C TRP A 32 -2.66 -2.62 13.32
N TYR A 33 -1.71 -3.12 12.54
CA TYR A 33 -1.38 -2.65 11.20
C TYR A 33 -1.55 -3.80 10.21
N LEU A 34 -2.21 -3.53 9.08
CA LEU A 34 -2.34 -4.46 7.96
C LEU A 34 -2.13 -3.72 6.64
N SER A 35 -1.35 -4.32 5.75
CA SER A 35 -1.12 -3.87 4.38
C SER A 35 -1.65 -4.92 3.40
N CYS A 36 -2.34 -4.49 2.34
CA CYS A 36 -2.82 -5.38 1.28
C CYS A 36 -2.47 -4.81 -0.09
N LEU A 37 -2.12 -5.70 -1.02
CA LEU A 37 -1.91 -5.39 -2.42
C LEU A 37 -3.19 -5.60 -3.23
N ARG A 38 -3.59 -4.60 -4.02
CA ARG A 38 -4.71 -4.68 -4.94
C ARG A 38 -4.21 -4.50 -6.37
N ASP A 39 -4.52 -5.48 -7.22
CA ASP A 39 -4.06 -5.56 -8.61
C ASP A 39 -2.52 -5.54 -8.74
N LEU A 40 -1.82 -5.95 -7.69
CA LEU A 40 -0.36 -6.10 -7.57
C LEU A 40 -0.05 -7.47 -6.98
N SER A 41 1.17 -7.98 -7.21
CA SER A 41 1.65 -9.24 -6.62
C SER A 41 2.69 -9.01 -5.53
N HIS A 42 2.71 -9.88 -4.51
CA HIS A 42 3.72 -9.89 -3.45
C HIS A 42 4.91 -10.76 -3.87
N GLY A 43 5.79 -10.19 -4.71
CA GLY A 43 6.89 -10.92 -5.32
C GLY A 43 7.96 -10.02 -5.95
N GLY A 44 7.94 -8.73 -5.61
CA GLY A 44 9.00 -7.81 -5.97
C GLY A 44 10.19 -7.94 -5.03
N ASN A 45 11.19 -7.11 -5.28
CA ASN A 45 12.26 -6.86 -4.33
C ASN A 45 12.40 -5.36 -4.12
N TYR A 46 12.60 -4.95 -2.87
CA TYR A 46 12.84 -3.55 -2.53
C TYR A 46 13.72 -3.47 -1.28
N ASP A 47 14.97 -3.06 -1.47
CA ASP A 47 15.98 -2.92 -0.41
C ASP A 47 16.08 -1.47 0.13
N GLY A 48 15.10 -0.62 -0.19
CA GLY A 48 15.08 0.77 0.24
C GLY A 48 14.49 1.00 1.63
N LEU A 49 14.45 2.27 2.04
CA LEU A 49 14.03 2.67 3.40
C LEU A 49 12.53 2.91 3.57
N ASP A 50 11.74 2.84 2.49
CA ASP A 50 10.29 3.04 2.58
C ASP A 50 9.65 1.77 3.16
N PRO A 51 9.12 1.81 4.40
CA PRO A 51 8.67 0.62 5.09
C PRO A 51 7.46 -0.03 4.41
N LEU A 52 6.62 0.75 3.71
CA LEU A 52 5.46 0.21 3.01
C LEU A 52 5.90 -0.70 1.87
N PHE A 53 6.89 -0.28 1.09
CA PHE A 53 7.42 -1.06 -0.03
C PHE A 53 8.33 -2.19 0.42
N ALA A 54 9.05 -2.02 1.53
CA ALA A 54 9.90 -3.06 2.11
C ALA A 54 9.05 -4.21 2.68
N ASP A 55 7.93 -3.88 3.33
CA ASP A 55 6.99 -4.85 3.89
C ASP A 55 6.18 -5.54 2.78
N THR A 56 5.63 -4.77 1.84
CA THR A 56 4.69 -5.31 0.85
C THR A 56 5.33 -5.84 -0.43
N THR A 57 6.62 -5.57 -0.68
CA THR A 57 7.38 -6.01 -1.86
C THR A 57 6.55 -6.06 -3.16
N PRO A 58 5.91 -4.94 -3.56
CA PRO A 58 4.95 -4.96 -4.65
C PRO A 58 5.64 -5.24 -5.98
N ALA A 59 5.03 -6.07 -6.81
CA ALA A 59 5.43 -6.30 -8.18
C ALA A 59 4.24 -6.18 -9.13
N CYS A 60 4.54 -5.82 -10.37
CA CYS A 60 3.56 -5.80 -11.45
C CYS A 60 3.27 -7.24 -11.93
N PRO A 61 2.02 -7.72 -11.83
CA PRO A 61 1.67 -9.07 -12.27
C PRO A 61 1.77 -9.24 -13.80
N MET A 62 1.74 -8.14 -14.56
CA MET A 62 1.80 -8.17 -16.02
C MET A 62 3.20 -8.33 -16.60
N CYS A 63 4.22 -7.78 -15.93
CA CYS A 63 5.60 -7.80 -16.44
C CYS A 63 6.65 -8.29 -15.43
N GLY A 64 6.24 -8.66 -14.22
CA GLY A 64 7.12 -9.14 -13.15
C GLY A 64 8.03 -8.08 -12.52
N ARG A 65 7.97 -6.83 -12.98
CA ARG A 65 8.82 -5.76 -12.47
C ARG A 65 8.47 -5.41 -11.03
N SER A 66 9.49 -5.26 -10.19
CA SER A 66 9.33 -4.73 -8.83
C SER A 66 8.92 -3.27 -8.87
N LEU A 67 7.97 -2.90 -8.02
CA LEU A 67 7.50 -1.54 -7.85
C LEU A 67 8.10 -0.96 -6.57
N SER A 68 8.32 0.34 -6.58
CA SER A 68 9.10 1.08 -5.60
C SER A 68 8.54 2.51 -5.51
N PRO A 69 8.93 3.32 -4.50
CA PRO A 69 8.30 4.63 -4.27
C PRO A 69 8.29 5.58 -5.46
N GLU A 70 9.23 5.47 -6.39
CA GLU A 70 9.26 6.26 -7.63
C GLU A 70 8.11 5.96 -8.61
N HIS A 71 7.41 4.84 -8.40
CA HIS A 71 6.24 4.42 -9.18
C HIS A 71 4.92 4.93 -8.57
N VAL A 72 4.97 5.66 -7.45
CA VAL A 72 3.78 6.22 -6.82
C VAL A 72 3.25 7.38 -7.65
N VAL A 73 1.95 7.33 -7.97
CA VAL A 73 1.26 8.39 -8.71
C VAL A 73 0.35 9.22 -7.81
N GLU A 74 -0.19 8.63 -6.73
CA GLU A 74 -1.06 9.32 -5.79
C GLU A 74 -1.02 8.63 -4.42
N ARG A 75 -1.15 9.42 -3.35
CA ARG A 75 -1.40 8.93 -1.99
C ARG A 75 -2.69 9.57 -1.47
N GLY A 76 -3.59 8.75 -0.94
CA GLY A 76 -4.87 9.19 -0.40
C GLY A 76 -5.11 8.65 1.00
N GLU A 77 -5.57 9.50 1.90
CA GLU A 77 -6.01 9.12 3.24
C GLU A 77 -7.53 9.13 3.30
N ARG A 78 -8.13 8.02 3.69
CA ARG A 78 -9.56 7.95 4.02
C ARG A 78 -9.70 7.84 5.53
N LEU A 79 -9.96 8.97 6.16
CA LEU A 79 -10.46 9.02 7.52
C LEU A 79 -11.81 8.29 7.58
N PRO A 80 -12.10 7.51 8.65
CA PRO A 80 -13.42 6.91 8.79
C PRO A 80 -14.47 8.02 8.78
N ALA A 81 -15.54 7.81 8.01
CA ALA A 81 -16.68 8.72 8.04
C ALA A 81 -17.13 8.85 9.50
N THR A 82 -17.02 10.05 10.05
CA THR A 82 -17.61 10.38 11.34
C THR A 82 -19.10 10.16 11.19
N LEU A 83 -19.62 9.08 11.78
CA LEU A 83 -21.06 8.87 11.90
C LEU A 83 -21.60 10.08 12.66
N THR A 84 -22.32 10.94 11.95
CA THR A 84 -23.10 12.05 12.53
C THR A 84 -24.49 11.54 12.87
#